data_AF-A0A7S0P8Q4-F1
#
_entry.id   AF-A0A7S0P8Q4-F1
#
_cell.length_a   1.000
_cell.length_b   1.000
_cell.length_c   1.000
_cell.angle_alpha   90.00
_cell.angle_beta   90.00
_cell.angle_gamma   90.00
#
_symmetry.space_group_name_H-M   'P 1'
#
loop_
_entity.id
_entity.type
_entity.pdbx_description
1 polymer ?
#
loop_
_entity_poly.entity_id
_entity_poly.type
_entity_poly.pdbx_seq_one_letter_code
_entity_poly.pdbx_strand_id
1 'polypeptide(L)'
;AAQAAARALWPGSTMRIYLHGGVWKNSEDELLKAGAMKYGTQNWARVASLLPRKTAAQCKARWYNWLDPSIKKTEWTRDEDERLLYLAKTRS
;
A
#
# COMPACT_ATOMS: atom_id res chain seq x y z
N ALA A 1 -33.43 -8.73 20.91
CA ALA A 1 -32.49 -9.59 21.65
C ALA A 1 -31.83 -10.51 20.61
N ALA A 2 -30.64 -10.18 20.13
CA ALA A 2 -29.35 -10.57 20.70
C ALA A 2 -29.07 -12.08 20.58
N GLN A 3 -28.16 -12.40 19.64
CA GLN A 3 -27.08 -13.39 19.70
C GLN A 3 -27.40 -14.90 19.72
N ALA A 4 -26.84 -15.61 18.72
CA ALA A 4 -25.80 -16.66 18.86
C ALA A 4 -25.77 -17.47 17.53
N ALA A 5 -24.84 -17.23 16.60
CA ALA A 5 -23.43 -17.64 16.59
C ALA A 5 -23.19 -19.16 16.48
N ALA A 6 -22.36 -19.48 15.47
CA ALA A 6 -21.57 -20.70 15.27
C ALA A 6 -22.30 -21.95 14.76
N ARG A 7 -22.00 -22.33 13.51
CA ARG A 7 -21.36 -23.64 13.16
C ARG A 7 -21.48 -23.95 11.66
N ALA A 8 -20.50 -23.51 10.89
CA ALA A 8 -20.12 -24.18 9.65
C ALA A 8 -18.64 -23.93 9.37
N LEU A 9 -17.77 -24.59 10.15
CA LEU A 9 -16.34 -24.71 9.85
C LEU A 9 -16.17 -25.95 8.99
N TRP A 10 -15.81 -25.76 7.72
CA TRP A 10 -15.41 -26.85 6.83
C TRP A 10 -14.09 -27.45 7.34
N PRO A 11 -13.97 -28.77 7.52
CA PRO A 11 -12.71 -29.40 7.88
C PRO A 11 -11.81 -29.38 6.64
N GLY A 12 -10.78 -28.52 6.64
CA GLY A 12 -9.78 -28.48 5.56
C GLY A 12 -9.45 -27.10 5.00
N SER A 13 -10.13 -26.04 5.44
CA SER A 13 -9.71 -24.66 5.13
C SER A 13 -9.39 -23.94 6.43
N THR A 14 -8.19 -24.18 6.96
CA THR A 14 -7.54 -23.16 7.79
C THR A 14 -7.40 -21.95 6.89
N MET A 15 -8.38 -21.05 6.91
CA MET A 15 -8.18 -19.65 6.54
C MET A 15 -7.01 -19.23 7.43
N ARG A 16 -5.80 -19.34 6.87
CA ARG A 16 -4.63 -18.72 7.44
C ARG A 16 -5.02 -17.25 7.45
N ILE A 17 -5.41 -16.77 8.62
CA ILE A 17 -5.57 -15.35 8.89
C ILE A 17 -4.13 -14.83 8.84
N TYR A 18 -3.59 -14.73 7.64
CA TYR A 18 -2.38 -13.99 7.41
C TYR A 18 -2.77 -12.57 7.80
N LEU A 19 -2.22 -12.08 8.91
CA LEU A 19 -2.19 -10.66 9.20
C LEU A 19 -1.40 -10.01 8.06
N HIS A 20 -2.11 -9.76 6.95
CA HIS A 20 -1.61 -9.17 5.72
C HIS A 20 -1.50 -7.67 5.97
N GLY A 21 -0.31 -7.22 6.29
CA GLY A 21 -0.08 -5.87 6.77
C GLY A 21 0.85 -5.82 7.95
N GLY A 22 1.54 -4.70 8.05
CA GLY A 22 2.61 -4.44 9.01
C GLY A 22 3.56 -3.40 8.44
N VAL A 23 4.47 -2.93 9.29
CA VAL A 23 5.48 -1.94 8.92
C VAL A 23 6.30 -2.46 7.73
N TRP A 24 6.57 -1.57 6.77
CA TRP A 24 7.44 -1.85 5.63
C TRP A 24 8.89 -1.88 6.10
N LYS A 25 9.55 -3.02 5.87
CA LYS A 25 11.00 -3.13 6.07
C LYS A 25 11.73 -2.60 4.85
N ASN A 26 12.97 -2.14 5.04
CA ASN A 26 13.80 -1.68 3.92
C ASN A 26 14.00 -2.77 2.85
N SER A 27 14.16 -4.03 3.27
CA SER A 27 14.26 -5.16 2.33
C SER A 27 12.98 -5.38 1.50
N GLU A 28 11.81 -5.12 2.08
CA GLU A 28 10.54 -5.19 1.35
C GLU A 28 10.41 -4.04 0.37
N ASP A 29 10.87 -2.84 0.74
CA ASP A 29 10.89 -1.69 -0.17
C ASP A 29 11.84 -1.91 -1.36
N GLU A 30 13.04 -2.48 -1.14
CA GLU A 30 13.97 -2.80 -2.23
C GLU A 30 13.40 -3.85 -3.20
N LEU A 31 12.74 -4.88 -2.67
CA LEU A 31 12.03 -5.86 -3.49
C LEU A 31 10.87 -5.23 -4.26
N LEU A 32 10.13 -4.29 -3.63
CA LEU A 32 9.05 -3.57 -4.29
C LEU A 32 9.57 -2.70 -5.44
N LYS A 33 10.70 -1.99 -5.22
CA LYS A 33 11.37 -1.21 -6.27
C LYS A 33 11.84 -2.07 -7.43
N ALA A 34 12.57 -3.14 -7.14
CA ALA A 34 13.04 -4.05 -8.18
C ALA A 34 11.88 -4.69 -8.95
N GLY A 35 10.80 -5.06 -8.25
CA GLY A 35 9.59 -5.59 -8.85
C GLY A 35 8.88 -4.57 -9.76
N ALA A 36 8.69 -3.34 -9.30
CA ALA A 36 8.08 -2.27 -10.08
C ALA A 36 8.91 -1.89 -11.32
N MET A 37 10.25 -1.87 -11.20
CA MET A 37 11.14 -1.63 -12.34
C MET A 37 11.07 -2.77 -13.37
N LYS A 38 10.97 -4.02 -12.91
CA LYS A 38 10.97 -5.20 -13.80
C LYS A 38 9.61 -5.46 -14.46
N TYR A 39 8.51 -5.29 -13.72
CA TYR A 39 7.15 -5.66 -14.17
C TYR A 39 6.25 -4.46 -14.45
N GLY A 40 6.73 -3.24 -14.20
CA GLY A 40 5.95 -2.01 -14.31
C GLY A 40 4.97 -1.80 -13.15
N THR A 41 4.26 -0.67 -13.20
CA THR A 41 3.29 -0.24 -12.18
C THR A 41 1.83 -0.63 -12.50
N GLN A 42 1.64 -1.47 -13.52
CA GLN A 42 0.30 -1.93 -13.95
C GLN A 42 -0.09 -3.27 -13.31
N ASN A 43 0.89 -4.13 -12.98
CA ASN A 43 0.62 -5.48 -12.46
C ASN A 43 1.18 -5.70 -11.04
N TRP A 44 0.49 -5.12 -10.06
CA TRP A 44 0.85 -5.24 -8.64
C TRP A 44 0.66 -6.64 -8.06
N ALA A 45 -0.17 -7.49 -8.69
CA ALA A 45 -0.33 -8.89 -8.26
C ALA A 45 0.97 -9.67 -8.46
N ARG A 46 1.65 -9.43 -9.60
CA ARG A 46 2.96 -10.04 -9.86
C ARG A 46 4.01 -9.56 -8.87
N VAL A 47 4.04 -8.27 -8.57
CA VAL A 47 4.99 -7.70 -7.61
C VAL A 47 4.73 -8.23 -6.19
N ALA A 48 3.47 -8.29 -5.77
CA ALA A 48 3.10 -8.79 -4.44
C ALA A 48 3.46 -10.27 -4.24
N SER A 49 3.51 -11.09 -5.31
CA SER A 49 3.96 -12.49 -5.22
C SER A 49 5.40 -12.64 -4.70
N LEU A 50 6.22 -11.58 -4.79
CA LEU A 50 7.60 -11.56 -4.28
C LEU A 50 7.68 -11.17 -2.79
N LEU A 51 6.61 -10.60 -2.24
CA LEU A 51 6.58 -9.98 -0.93
C LEU A 51 5.68 -10.79 0.00
N PRO A 52 6.24 -11.69 0.83
CA PRO A 52 5.44 -12.45 1.76
C PRO A 52 4.70 -11.50 2.71
N ARG A 53 3.41 -11.77 2.91
CA ARG A 53 2.50 -10.98 3.75
C ARG A 53 2.12 -9.57 3.25
N LYS A 54 2.54 -9.13 2.07
CA LYS A 54 2.06 -7.88 1.46
C LYS A 54 1.07 -8.18 0.33
N THR A 55 -0.04 -7.45 0.28
CA THR A 55 -1.03 -7.59 -0.79
C THR A 55 -0.70 -6.67 -1.97
N ALA A 56 -1.28 -6.95 -3.14
CA ALA A 56 -1.16 -6.08 -4.32
C ALA A 56 -1.62 -4.64 -4.03
N ALA A 57 -2.71 -4.47 -3.28
CA ALA A 57 -3.20 -3.17 -2.87
C ALA A 57 -2.19 -2.42 -1.97
N GLN A 58 -1.56 -3.13 -1.02
CA GLN A 58 -0.52 -2.55 -0.16
C GLN A 58 0.72 -2.15 -0.97
N CYS A 59 1.14 -2.99 -1.92
CA CYS A 59 2.27 -2.70 -2.81
C CYS A 59 1.99 -1.45 -3.65
N LYS A 60 0.80 -1.35 -4.24
CA LYS A 60 0.35 -0.18 -5.00
C LYS A 60 0.39 1.09 -4.14
N ALA A 61 -0.23 1.05 -2.96
CA ALA A 61 -0.27 2.20 -2.05
C ALA A 61 1.14 2.62 -1.60
N ARG A 62 2.01 1.65 -1.26
CA ARG A 62 3.39 1.93 -0.84
C ARG A 62 4.19 2.59 -1.96
N TRP A 63 4.03 2.13 -3.19
CA TRP A 63 4.70 2.73 -4.35
C TRP A 63 4.32 4.20 -4.51
N TYR A 64 3.04 4.47 -4.74
CA TYR A 64 2.56 5.82 -5.06
C TYR A 64 2.63 6.82 -3.91
N ASN A 65 2.70 6.35 -2.66
CA ASN A 65 2.78 7.25 -1.51
C ASN A 65 4.22 7.46 -1.01
N TRP A 66 5.16 6.56 -1.31
CA TRP A 66 6.50 6.59 -0.68
C TRP A 66 7.67 6.24 -1.59
N LEU A 67 7.54 5.29 -2.52
CA LEU A 67 8.71 4.78 -3.28
C LEU A 67 8.84 5.34 -4.68
N ASP A 68 7.76 5.88 -5.26
CA ASP A 68 7.79 6.48 -6.58
C ASP A 68 8.81 7.64 -6.61
N PRO A 69 9.82 7.61 -7.51
CA PRO A 69 10.83 8.66 -7.62
C PRO A 69 10.26 10.06 -7.93
N SER A 70 9.05 10.15 -8.48
CA SER A 70 8.38 11.43 -8.74
C SER A 70 7.92 12.15 -7.47
N ILE A 71 7.88 11.45 -6.32
CA ILE A 71 7.49 12.03 -5.05
C ILE A 71 8.64 12.91 -4.54
N LYS A 72 8.42 14.23 -4.53
CA LYS A 72 9.34 15.18 -3.92
C LYS A 72 9.33 14.98 -2.39
N LYS A 73 10.49 14.64 -1.83
CA LYS A 73 10.72 14.52 -0.37
C LYS A 73 11.54 15.67 0.20
N THR A 74 11.59 16.77 -0.55
CA THR A 74 12.28 18.01 -0.16
C THR A 74 11.33 18.91 0.62
N GLU A 75 11.88 19.96 1.20
CA GLU A 75 11.08 21.05 1.75
C GLU A 75 10.18 21.65 0.67
N TRP A 76 9.02 22.14 1.11
CA TRP A 76 8.06 22.81 0.26
C TRP A 76 8.58 24.19 -0.09
N THR A 77 8.39 24.60 -1.35
CA THR A 77 8.68 25.97 -1.73
C THR A 77 7.55 26.90 -1.30
N ARG A 78 7.86 28.18 -1.13
CA ARG A 78 6.86 29.21 -0.84
C ARG A 78 5.73 29.22 -1.88
N ASP A 79 6.04 29.04 -3.16
CA ASP A 79 5.04 28.95 -4.24
C ASP A 79 4.13 27.72 -4.08
N GLU A 80 4.68 26.58 -3.66
CA GLU A 80 3.91 25.36 -3.39
C GLU A 80 2.96 25.56 -2.20
N ASP A 81 3.43 26.20 -1.12
CA ASP A 81 2.61 26.55 0.05
C ASP A 81 1.48 27.51 -0.30
N GLU A 82 1.78 28.59 -1.03
CA GLU A 82 0.77 29.57 -1.47
C GLU A 82 -0.31 28.89 -2.34
N ARG A 83 0.10 28.01 -3.25
CA ARG A 83 -0.82 27.24 -4.09
C ARG A 83 -1.66 26.24 -3.29
N LEU A 84 -1.08 25.60 -2.28
CA LEU A 84 -1.81 24.69 -1.38
C LEU A 84 -2.89 25.44 -0.60
N LEU A 85 -2.54 26.58 0.01
CA LEU A 85 -3.48 27.42 0.76
C LEU A 85 -4.63 27.92 -0.12
N TYR A 86 -4.33 28.31 -1.36
CA TYR A 86 -5.34 28.69 -2.34
C TYR A 86 -6.31 27.53 -2.60
N LEU A 87 -5.79 26.35 -2.99
CA LEU A 87 -6.62 25.18 -3.33
C LEU A 87 -7.45 24.67 -2.15
N ALA A 88 -6.92 24.74 -0.92
CA ALA A 88 -7.65 24.34 0.28
C ALA A 88 -8.83 25.28 0.57
N LYS A 89 -8.66 26.59 0.36
CA LYS A 89 -9.73 27.59 0.56
C LYS A 89 -10.82 27.51 -0.49
N THR A 90 -10.46 27.27 -1.76
CA THR A 90 -11.45 27.21 -2.87
C THR A 90 -12.35 25.98 -2.80
N ARG A 91 -11.93 24.92 -2.11
CA ARG A 91 -12.68 23.66 -1.98
C ARG A 91 -13.44 23.55 -0.65
N SER A 92 -13.46 24.62 0.15
CA SER A 92 -14.31 24.79 1.33
C SER A 92 -15.54 25.63 1.01
#